data_AF-A0A4Y6V136-F1
#
_entry.id   AF-A0A4Y6V136-F1
#
_cell.length_a   1.000
_cell.length_b   1.000
_cell.length_c   1.000
_cell.angle_alpha   90.00
_cell.angle_beta   90.00
_cell.angle_gamma   90.00
#
_symmetry.space_group_name_H-M   'P 1'
#
loop_
_entity.id
_entity.type
_entity.pdbx_description
1 polymer ?
#
loop_
_entity_poly.entity_id
_entity_poly.type
_entity_poly.pdbx_seq_one_letter_code
_entity_poly.pdbx_strand_id
1 'polypeptide(L)'
;MKNRPTRLKPRPVEHEERLIVQTLTFRWGKEARGAPFSTARNEYGKAFRIPDPLLHCDTAQGLLYQEILIRQDAKGFEKIHDRSSILKPSEGVYSVQGIEIQKTDSEYLCSFRYSEECGKPIRQDRRYNLLVEKAFELKAGEYGRMIYNGRHTSTYTGEWYYELHMINVLPTADPNPNVFIDTEPVKEYKQIAILF
;
A
#
# COMPACT_ATOMS: atom_id res chain seq x y z
N MET A 1 41.50 -33.13 32.93
CA MET A 1 41.07 -31.92 32.19
C MET A 1 39.66 -32.16 31.67
N LYS A 2 38.66 -31.40 32.15
CA LYS A 2 37.25 -31.56 31.73
C LYS A 2 36.97 -30.60 30.57
N ASN A 3 36.68 -31.14 29.38
CA ASN A 3 36.24 -30.37 28.22
C ASN A 3 34.91 -29.67 28.56
N ARG A 4 34.92 -28.33 28.55
CA ARG A 4 33.67 -27.55 28.56
C ARG A 4 33.11 -27.57 27.14
N PRO A 5 31.81 -27.86 26.94
CA PRO A 5 31.19 -27.73 25.64
C PRO A 5 31.14 -26.25 25.27
N THR A 6 31.70 -25.91 24.12
CA THR A 6 31.61 -24.59 23.50
C THR A 6 30.13 -24.29 23.24
N ARG A 7 29.56 -23.34 23.97
CA ARG A 7 28.22 -22.82 23.69
C ARG A 7 28.25 -22.24 22.26
N LEU A 8 27.65 -22.93 21.30
CA LEU A 8 27.37 -22.37 19.98
C LEU A 8 26.61 -21.07 20.22
N LYS A 9 27.21 -19.93 19.83
CA LYS A 9 26.47 -18.67 19.78
C LYS A 9 25.29 -18.89 18.84
N PRO A 10 24.05 -18.50 19.21
CA PRO A 10 22.95 -18.55 18.26
C PRO A 10 23.36 -17.78 17.01
N ARG A 11 23.20 -18.38 15.83
CA ARG A 11 23.34 -17.63 14.58
C ARG A 11 22.40 -16.42 14.65
N PRO A 12 22.83 -15.22 14.22
CA PRO A 12 21.89 -14.15 13.96
C PRO A 12 20.81 -14.71 13.04
N VAL A 13 19.54 -14.51 13.41
CA VAL A 13 18.46 -14.73 12.45
C VAL A 13 18.64 -13.63 11.40
N GLU A 14 19.32 -13.96 10.31
CA GLU A 14 19.31 -13.09 9.13
C GLU A 14 17.84 -13.01 8.69
N HIS A 15 17.23 -11.84 8.85
CA HIS A 15 15.90 -11.61 8.33
C HIS A 15 16.04 -11.55 6.81
N GLU A 16 15.45 -12.53 6.12
CA GLU A 16 15.35 -12.49 4.66
C GLU A 16 14.61 -11.22 4.21
N GLU A 17 15.00 -10.66 3.07
CA GLU A 17 14.32 -9.52 2.45
C GLU A 17 12.84 -9.85 2.22
N ARG A 18 11.95 -8.97 2.68
CA ARG A 18 10.51 -9.08 2.53
C ARG A 18 9.99 -7.90 1.73
N LEU A 19 8.97 -8.14 0.92
CA LEU A 19 8.20 -7.05 0.33
C LEU A 19 6.96 -6.78 1.19
N ILE A 20 6.90 -5.60 1.81
CA ILE A 20 5.77 -5.14 2.60
C ILE A 20 4.97 -4.14 1.77
N VAL A 21 3.65 -4.34 1.69
CA VAL A 21 2.72 -3.41 1.07
C VAL A 21 1.61 -3.08 2.04
N GLN A 22 1.34 -1.79 2.23
CA GLN A 22 0.19 -1.31 2.97
C GLN A 22 -0.67 -0.43 2.06
N THR A 23 -1.94 -0.81 1.91
CA THR A 23 -2.94 0.04 1.26
C THR A 23 -3.79 0.72 2.31
N LEU A 24 -3.97 2.02 2.13
CA LEU A 24 -4.86 2.85 2.93
C LEU A 24 -5.86 3.51 1.99
N THR A 25 -7.13 3.19 2.18
CA THR A 25 -8.25 3.76 1.44
C THR A 25 -9.04 4.67 2.37
N PHE A 26 -9.11 5.96 2.05
CA PHE A 26 -10.10 6.87 2.62
C PHE A 26 -11.33 6.89 1.73
N ARG A 27 -12.51 6.65 2.29
CA ARG A 27 -13.79 6.67 1.59
C ARG A 27 -14.71 7.73 2.18
N TRP A 28 -15.36 8.53 1.34
CA TRP A 28 -16.33 9.54 1.81
C TRP A 28 -17.48 9.75 0.82
N GLY A 29 -18.61 10.25 1.33
CA GLY A 29 -19.77 10.65 0.54
C GLY A 29 -19.69 12.11 0.08
N LYS A 30 -20.72 12.58 -0.65
CA LYS A 30 -20.78 13.94 -1.19
C LYS A 30 -20.73 15.02 -0.10
N GLU A 31 -21.34 14.75 1.04
CA GLU A 31 -21.42 15.60 2.22
C GLU A 31 -20.04 15.93 2.82
N ALA A 32 -19.08 15.02 2.71
CA ALA A 32 -17.74 15.15 3.26
C ALA A 32 -16.66 15.45 2.19
N ARG A 33 -17.05 15.96 1.01
CA ARG A 33 -16.11 16.11 -0.12
C ARG A 33 -15.09 17.23 0.05
N GLY A 34 -15.55 18.41 0.44
CA GLY A 34 -14.73 19.63 0.49
C GLY A 34 -14.18 19.94 1.87
N ALA A 35 -13.67 21.17 2.03
CA ALA A 35 -13.32 21.68 3.34
C ALA A 35 -14.59 21.76 4.24
N PRO A 36 -14.47 21.46 5.54
CA PRO A 36 -13.24 21.18 6.29
C PRO A 36 -12.74 19.73 6.20
N PHE A 37 -13.55 18.80 5.69
CA PHE A 37 -13.25 17.37 5.67
C PHE A 37 -12.00 17.00 4.86
N SER A 38 -11.79 17.67 3.72
CA SER A 38 -10.57 17.48 2.91
C SER A 38 -9.30 17.89 3.64
N THR A 39 -9.37 18.95 4.46
CA THR A 39 -8.23 19.38 5.30
C THR A 39 -7.90 18.29 6.32
N ALA A 40 -8.92 17.77 7.02
CA ALA A 40 -8.74 16.70 7.98
C ALA A 40 -8.13 15.43 7.35
N ARG A 41 -8.47 15.09 6.09
CA ARG A 41 -7.83 13.97 5.37
C ARG A 41 -6.36 14.22 5.06
N ASN A 42 -5.99 15.45 4.72
CA ASN A 42 -4.60 15.79 4.41
C ASN A 42 -3.68 15.72 5.64
N GLU A 43 -4.25 16.00 6.82
CA GLU A 43 -3.57 15.94 8.12
C GLU A 43 -3.57 14.54 8.74
N TYR A 44 -4.41 13.63 8.23
CA TYR A 44 -4.50 12.27 8.74
C TYR A 44 -3.25 11.45 8.41
N GLY A 45 -2.96 10.44 9.25
CA GLY A 45 -1.83 9.54 9.05
C GLY A 45 -1.87 8.84 7.68
N LYS A 46 -0.75 8.88 6.95
CA LYS A 46 -0.58 8.29 5.61
C LYS A 46 -0.03 6.86 5.63
N ALA A 47 0.20 6.35 6.83
CA ALA A 47 0.70 5.03 7.11
C ALA A 47 0.31 4.61 8.53
N PHE A 48 0.27 3.31 8.74
CA PHE A 48 -0.04 2.70 10.03
C PHE A 48 0.99 1.64 10.40
N ARG A 49 1.00 1.27 11.68
CA ARG A 49 1.82 0.19 12.19
C ARG A 49 1.43 -1.12 11.51
N ILE A 50 2.41 -1.87 11.04
CA ILE A 50 2.24 -3.22 10.53
C ILE A 50 1.99 -4.17 11.70
N PRO A 51 0.98 -5.07 11.64
CA PRO A 51 0.73 -6.03 12.71
C PRO A 51 1.92 -6.97 12.91
N ASP A 52 2.38 -7.11 14.15
CA ASP A 52 3.53 -7.96 14.48
C ASP A 52 3.38 -9.39 13.91
N PRO A 53 2.22 -10.07 13.96
CA PRO A 53 2.08 -11.40 13.37
C PRO A 53 2.42 -11.47 11.87
N LEU A 54 2.14 -10.41 11.11
CA LEU A 54 2.42 -10.37 9.67
C LEU A 54 3.94 -10.33 9.40
N LEU A 55 4.70 -9.63 10.25
CA LEU A 55 6.16 -9.52 10.14
C LEU A 55 6.90 -10.80 10.56
N HIS A 56 6.22 -11.74 11.20
CA HIS A 56 6.81 -13.03 11.57
C HIS A 56 6.46 -14.15 10.58
N CYS A 57 5.70 -13.84 9.52
CA CYS A 57 5.43 -14.78 8.44
C CYS A 57 6.69 -15.06 7.61
N ASP A 58 6.74 -16.27 7.05
CA ASP A 58 7.79 -16.70 6.12
C ASP A 58 7.64 -15.98 4.77
N THR A 59 8.70 -15.30 4.34
CA THR A 59 8.84 -14.57 3.07
C THR A 59 8.67 -15.44 1.84
N ALA A 60 9.00 -16.73 1.93
CA ALA A 60 8.81 -17.67 0.83
C ALA A 60 7.32 -17.83 0.46
N GLN A 61 6.40 -17.43 1.34
CA GLN A 61 4.96 -17.55 1.10
C GLN A 61 4.39 -16.44 0.22
N GLY A 62 5.12 -15.32 0.05
CA GLY A 62 4.72 -14.19 -0.79
C GLY A 62 4.95 -12.82 -0.14
N LEU A 63 4.25 -11.83 -0.67
CA LEU A 63 4.28 -10.44 -0.23
C LEU A 63 3.43 -10.26 1.03
N LEU A 64 3.94 -9.49 1.99
CA LEU A 64 3.23 -9.15 3.22
C LEU A 64 2.30 -7.97 2.94
N TYR A 65 0.99 -8.16 3.08
CA TYR A 65 -0.01 -7.17 2.70
C TYR A 65 -0.86 -6.77 3.90
N GLN A 66 -1.03 -5.46 4.10
CA GLN A 66 -2.02 -4.88 5.01
C GLN A 66 -2.96 -3.97 4.24
N GLU A 67 -4.26 -4.10 4.51
CA GLU A 67 -5.31 -3.30 3.90
C GLU A 67 -6.14 -2.59 4.98
N ILE A 68 -6.20 -1.26 4.89
CA ILE A 68 -6.93 -0.41 5.81
C ILE A 68 -7.96 0.41 5.04
N LEU A 69 -9.22 0.30 5.44
CA LEU A 69 -10.31 1.16 4.93
C LEU A 69 -10.81 2.06 6.05
N ILE A 70 -10.79 3.36 5.79
CA ILE A 70 -11.28 4.39 6.70
C ILE A 70 -12.40 5.14 6.00
N ARG A 71 -13.58 5.15 6.62
CA ARG A 71 -14.69 6.01 6.20
C ARG A 71 -14.57 7.36 6.89
N GLN A 72 -14.84 8.44 6.15
CA GLN A 72 -15.06 9.75 6.72
C GLN A 72 -16.48 10.23 6.43
N ASP A 73 -17.16 10.69 7.48
CA ASP A 73 -18.45 11.35 7.40
C ASP A 73 -18.48 12.59 8.33
N ALA A 74 -19.68 13.14 8.55
CA ALA A 74 -19.87 14.30 9.42
C ALA A 74 -19.44 14.08 10.89
N LYS A 75 -19.34 12.84 11.35
CA LYS A 75 -18.92 12.47 12.71
C LYS A 75 -17.41 12.29 12.84
N GLY A 76 -16.67 12.28 11.72
CA GLY A 76 -15.22 12.12 11.70
C GLY A 76 -14.78 10.87 10.95
N PHE A 77 -13.71 10.24 11.43
CA PHE A 77 -13.10 9.06 10.81
C PHE A 77 -13.49 7.78 11.55
N GLU A 78 -13.83 6.75 10.79
CA GLU A 78 -14.14 5.41 11.29
C GLU A 78 -13.31 4.39 10.52
N LYS A 79 -12.49 3.61 11.23
CA LYS A 79 -11.78 2.48 10.62
C LYS A 79 -12.76 1.33 10.41
N ILE A 80 -13.12 1.08 9.16
CA ILE A 80 -14.07 0.03 8.77
C ILE A 80 -13.40 -1.35 8.85
N HIS A 81 -12.16 -1.46 8.38
CA HIS A 81 -11.37 -2.68 8.57
C HIS A 81 -9.86 -2.41 8.52
N ASP A 82 -9.14 -3.34 9.12
CA ASP A 82 -7.68 -3.45 9.18
C ASP A 82 -7.35 -4.93 9.00
N ARG A 83 -6.97 -5.33 7.79
CA ARG A 83 -6.75 -6.75 7.45
C ARG A 83 -5.32 -6.96 7.05
N SER A 84 -4.79 -8.14 7.34
CA SER A 84 -3.47 -8.55 6.90
C SER A 84 -3.54 -9.92 6.26
N SER A 85 -2.77 -10.11 5.19
CA SER A 85 -2.68 -11.36 4.46
C SER A 85 -1.33 -11.46 3.77
N ILE A 86 -1.06 -12.65 3.22
CA ILE A 86 0.08 -12.88 2.33
C ILE A 86 -0.47 -12.99 0.91
N LEU A 87 0.01 -12.15 0.00
CA LEU A 87 -0.36 -12.22 -1.41
C LEU A 87 0.67 -13.05 -2.16
N LYS A 88 0.19 -13.91 -3.06
CA LYS A 88 1.03 -14.65 -4.00
C LYS A 88 1.05 -13.94 -5.35
N PRO A 89 2.18 -13.95 -6.06
CA PRO A 89 2.24 -13.36 -7.39
C PRO A 89 1.49 -14.24 -8.38
N SER A 90 0.95 -13.61 -9.43
CA SER A 90 0.47 -14.28 -10.64
C SER A 90 1.49 -14.02 -11.74
N GLU A 91 2.06 -15.07 -12.33
CA GLU A 91 3.10 -14.95 -13.38
C GLU A 91 4.29 -14.04 -12.97
N GLY A 92 4.64 -14.04 -11.68
CA GLY A 92 5.75 -13.22 -11.16
C GLY A 92 5.40 -11.75 -10.86
N VAL A 93 4.14 -11.35 -11.01
CA VAL A 93 3.64 -10.01 -10.74
C VAL A 93 2.66 -10.02 -9.57
N TYR A 94 2.86 -9.12 -8.60
CA TYR A 94 1.88 -8.82 -7.56
C TYR A 94 0.98 -7.68 -8.04
N SER A 95 -0.34 -7.86 -7.99
CA SER A 95 -1.31 -6.83 -8.36
C SER A 95 -2.26 -6.57 -7.21
N VAL A 96 -2.35 -5.31 -6.77
CA VAL A 96 -3.22 -4.90 -5.67
C VAL A 96 -3.57 -3.43 -5.81
N GLN A 97 -4.86 -3.06 -5.71
CA GLN A 97 -5.34 -1.67 -5.71
C GLN A 97 -4.56 -0.72 -6.65
N GLY A 98 -4.65 -0.97 -7.96
CA GLY A 98 -4.04 -0.14 -8.99
C GLY A 98 -2.51 -0.15 -9.07
N ILE A 99 -1.80 -0.89 -8.19
CA ILE A 99 -0.35 -1.13 -8.30
C ILE A 99 -0.07 -2.51 -8.87
N GLU A 100 0.93 -2.57 -9.74
CA GLU A 100 1.63 -3.80 -10.09
C GLU A 100 3.07 -3.73 -9.63
N ILE A 101 3.53 -4.80 -8.98
CA ILE A 101 4.89 -4.91 -8.47
C ILE A 101 5.53 -6.15 -9.06
N GLN A 102 6.63 -5.96 -9.79
CA GLN A 102 7.42 -7.02 -10.38
C GLN A 102 8.82 -7.00 -9.77
N LYS A 103 9.29 -8.15 -9.28
CA LYS A 103 10.69 -8.31 -8.88
C LYS A 103 11.55 -8.51 -10.12
N THR A 104 12.61 -7.71 -10.24
CA THR A 104 13.70 -7.86 -11.21
C THR A 104 14.93 -8.43 -10.50
N ASP A 105 16.06 -8.55 -11.20
CA ASP A 105 17.29 -9.11 -10.62
C ASP A 105 17.81 -8.36 -9.38
N SER A 106 17.52 -7.05 -9.27
CA SER A 106 18.03 -6.22 -8.16
C SER A 106 17.04 -5.20 -7.61
N GLU A 107 15.86 -5.05 -8.23
CA GLU A 107 14.90 -3.99 -7.89
C GLU A 107 13.46 -4.49 -7.99
N TYR A 108 12.54 -3.73 -7.39
CA TYR A 108 11.10 -3.91 -7.50
C TYR A 108 10.51 -2.81 -8.38
N LEU A 109 10.10 -3.18 -9.59
CA LEU A 109 9.42 -2.28 -10.51
C LEU A 109 7.96 -2.13 -10.08
N CYS A 110 7.58 -0.91 -9.70
CA CYS A 110 6.23 -0.56 -9.33
C CYS A 110 5.58 0.25 -10.47
N SER A 111 4.43 -0.21 -10.96
CA SER A 111 3.68 0.44 -12.02
C SER A 111 2.26 0.77 -11.55
N PHE A 112 1.75 1.93 -11.97
CA PHE A 112 0.33 2.22 -11.88
C PHE A 112 -0.38 1.58 -13.05
N ARG A 113 -1.39 0.76 -12.77
CA ARG A 113 -2.31 0.20 -13.76
C ARG A 113 -3.72 0.64 -13.42
N TYR A 114 -4.31 1.46 -14.28
CA TYR A 114 -5.72 1.79 -14.18
C TYR A 114 -6.57 0.56 -14.49
N SER A 115 -7.53 0.29 -13.61
CA SER A 115 -8.63 -0.66 -13.80
C SER A 115 -9.96 0.01 -13.44
N GLU A 116 -11.09 -0.66 -13.69
CA GLU A 116 -12.40 -0.15 -13.26
C GLU A 116 -12.50 0.03 -11.73
N GLU A 117 -11.73 -0.75 -10.97
CA GLU A 117 -11.62 -0.64 -9.52
C GLU A 117 -10.96 0.66 -9.07
N CYS A 118 -10.23 1.37 -9.95
CA CYS A 118 -9.70 2.69 -9.64
C CYS A 118 -10.78 3.79 -9.63
N GLY A 119 -11.99 3.48 -10.11
CA GLY A 119 -13.09 4.45 -10.20
C GLY A 119 -12.88 5.50 -11.29
N LYS A 120 -13.85 6.39 -11.43
CA LYS A 120 -13.81 7.50 -12.39
C LYS A 120 -12.92 8.65 -11.88
N PRO A 121 -12.30 9.45 -12.76
CA PRO A 121 -12.35 9.36 -14.22
C PRO A 121 -11.52 8.20 -14.77
N ILE A 122 -11.90 7.70 -15.95
CA ILE A 122 -11.07 6.74 -16.68
C ILE A 122 -9.75 7.43 -17.01
N ARG A 123 -8.64 6.77 -16.69
CA ARG A 123 -7.30 7.27 -16.97
C ARG A 123 -6.77 6.55 -18.19
N GLN A 124 -6.34 7.34 -19.17
CA GLN A 124 -5.90 6.82 -20.45
C GLN A 124 -4.55 7.40 -20.85
N ASP A 125 -3.80 6.63 -21.63
CA ASP A 125 -2.59 7.11 -22.31
C ASP A 125 -2.95 8.03 -23.50
N ARG A 126 -1.92 8.52 -24.21
CA ARG A 126 -2.10 9.37 -25.41
C ARG A 126 -2.80 8.67 -26.58
N ARG A 127 -2.95 7.35 -26.53
CA ARG A 127 -3.59 6.50 -27.54
C ARG A 127 -4.97 6.02 -27.09
N TYR A 128 -5.51 6.57 -25.99
CA TYR A 128 -6.80 6.20 -25.40
C TYR A 128 -6.87 4.76 -24.84
N ASN A 129 -5.73 4.10 -24.62
CA ASN A 129 -5.71 2.84 -23.87
C ASN A 129 -5.82 3.13 -22.38
N LEU A 130 -6.33 2.18 -21.58
CA LEU A 130 -6.27 2.29 -20.12
C LEU A 130 -4.83 2.52 -19.66
N LEU A 131 -4.65 3.50 -18.77
CA LEU A 131 -3.33 3.96 -18.38
C LEU A 131 -2.55 2.85 -17.67
N VAL A 132 -1.37 2.54 -18.22
CA VAL A 132 -0.33 1.74 -17.56
C VAL A 132 0.96 2.52 -17.66
N GLU A 133 1.55 2.86 -16.51
CA GLU A 133 2.80 3.59 -16.49
C GLU A 133 3.68 3.21 -15.31
N LYS A 134 4.99 3.31 -15.51
CA LYS A 134 5.98 3.12 -14.45
C LYS A 134 5.79 4.21 -13.40
N ALA A 135 5.59 3.81 -12.15
CA ALA A 135 5.49 4.72 -11.02
C ALA A 135 6.89 5.00 -10.44
N PHE A 136 7.59 3.95 -10.01
CA PHE A 136 8.96 4.01 -9.48
C PHE A 136 9.60 2.61 -9.42
N GLU A 137 10.91 2.57 -9.21
CA GLU A 137 11.65 1.35 -8.87
C GLU A 137 12.12 1.44 -7.42
N LEU A 138 12.15 0.33 -6.68
CA LEU A 138 12.65 0.28 -5.31
C LEU A 138 13.77 -0.74 -5.17
N LYS A 139 14.88 -0.33 -4.55
CA LYS A 139 15.89 -1.21 -3.99
C LYS A 139 15.53 -1.60 -2.57
N ALA A 140 16.25 -2.59 -2.02
CA ALA A 140 16.16 -2.93 -0.61
C ALA A 140 16.34 -1.69 0.29
N GLY A 141 15.40 -1.47 1.21
CA GLY A 141 15.36 -0.34 2.12
C GLY A 141 14.72 0.93 1.54
N GLU A 142 14.42 1.00 0.24
CA GLU A 142 13.76 2.16 -0.34
C GLU A 142 12.24 2.08 -0.16
N TYR A 143 11.69 3.13 0.46
CA TYR A 143 10.24 3.30 0.64
C TYR A 143 9.64 4.10 -0.52
N GLY A 144 8.71 3.49 -1.25
CA GLY A 144 7.86 4.16 -2.25
C GLY A 144 6.41 4.35 -1.79
N ARG A 145 5.79 5.46 -2.22
CA ARG A 145 4.34 5.71 -2.02
C ARG A 145 3.66 6.06 -3.34
N MET A 146 2.57 5.36 -3.64
CA MET A 146 1.66 5.70 -4.73
C MET A 146 0.37 6.29 -4.17
N ILE A 147 -0.14 7.35 -4.78
CA ILE A 147 -1.38 8.00 -4.38
C ILE A 147 -2.29 8.18 -5.59
N TYR A 148 -3.53 7.71 -5.49
CA TYR A 148 -4.56 8.01 -6.48
C TYR A 148 -5.95 8.14 -5.89
N ASN A 149 -6.87 8.77 -6.61
CA ASN A 149 -8.26 8.91 -6.20
C ASN A 149 -9.24 8.49 -7.30
N GLY A 150 -10.44 8.11 -6.86
CA GLY A 150 -11.50 7.61 -7.71
C GLY A 150 -12.88 8.01 -7.20
N ARG A 151 -13.84 8.12 -8.12
CA ARG A 151 -15.27 8.25 -7.80
C ARG A 151 -16.00 7.01 -8.28
N HIS A 152 -16.84 6.47 -7.40
CA HIS A 152 -17.55 5.22 -7.59
C HIS A 152 -19.04 5.41 -7.36
N THR A 153 -19.84 4.53 -7.95
CA THR A 153 -21.28 4.48 -7.70
C THR A 153 -21.58 3.25 -6.85
N SER A 154 -22.27 3.43 -5.73
CA SER A 154 -22.77 2.33 -4.93
C SER A 154 -23.77 1.51 -5.74
N THR A 155 -23.55 0.21 -5.86
CA THR A 155 -24.48 -0.71 -6.53
C THR A 155 -25.79 -0.89 -5.76
N TYR A 156 -25.76 -0.62 -4.44
CA TYR A 156 -26.94 -0.75 -3.57
C TYR A 156 -27.79 0.51 -3.52
N THR A 157 -27.16 1.69 -3.46
CA THR A 157 -27.87 2.96 -3.25
C THR A 157 -27.90 3.85 -4.49
N GLY A 158 -27.06 3.58 -5.50
CA GLY A 158 -26.85 4.46 -6.65
C GLY A 158 -26.10 5.75 -6.32
N GLU A 159 -25.72 5.95 -5.06
CA GLU A 159 -25.05 7.18 -4.62
C GLU A 159 -23.57 7.16 -4.99
N TRP A 160 -23.05 8.35 -5.27
CA TRP A 160 -21.63 8.55 -5.50
C TRP A 160 -20.86 8.55 -4.18
N TYR A 161 -19.77 7.80 -4.14
CA TYR A 161 -18.75 7.91 -3.11
C TYR A 161 -17.38 8.11 -3.75
N TYR A 162 -16.46 8.62 -2.96
CA TYR A 162 -15.12 8.98 -3.39
C TYR A 162 -14.10 8.19 -2.58
N GLU A 163 -13.01 7.83 -3.22
CA GLU A 163 -11.89 7.15 -2.58
C GLU A 163 -10.57 7.87 -2.85
N LEU A 164 -9.71 7.89 -1.84
CA LEU A 164 -8.29 8.24 -1.94
C LEU A 164 -7.50 7.03 -1.46
N HIS A 165 -6.71 6.46 -2.35
CA HIS A 165 -5.84 5.34 -2.10
C HIS A 165 -4.40 5.83 -1.89
N MET A 166 -3.77 5.35 -0.84
CA MET A 166 -2.34 5.48 -0.58
C MET A 166 -1.77 4.07 -0.48
N ILE A 167 -0.77 3.77 -1.31
CA ILE A 167 -0.13 2.46 -1.36
C ILE A 167 1.33 2.66 -1.00
N ASN A 168 1.71 2.15 0.16
CA ASN A 168 3.06 2.19 0.70
C ASN A 168 3.76 0.86 0.36
N VAL A 169 4.95 0.92 -0.23
CA VAL A 169 5.73 -0.26 -0.65
C VAL A 169 7.14 -0.15 -0.12
N LEU A 170 7.62 -1.22 0.53
CA LEU A 170 8.98 -1.28 1.05
C LEU A 170 9.52 -2.71 0.97
N PRO A 171 10.55 -2.96 0.13
CA PRO A 171 11.39 -4.14 0.25
C PRO A 171 12.36 -3.94 1.43
N THR A 172 12.31 -4.77 2.46
CA THR A 172 13.19 -4.61 3.63
C THR A 172 13.41 -5.92 4.38
N ALA A 173 14.58 -6.03 5.03
CA ALA A 173 14.87 -7.05 6.04
C ALA A 173 14.59 -6.55 7.48
N ASP A 174 14.27 -5.26 7.64
CA ASP A 174 13.99 -4.66 8.96
C ASP A 174 12.65 -5.17 9.51
N PRO A 175 12.63 -5.83 10.69
CA PRO A 175 11.40 -6.28 11.32
C PRO A 175 10.65 -5.17 12.09
N ASN A 176 10.99 -3.88 11.94
CA ASN A 176 10.31 -2.79 12.62
C ASN A 176 8.81 -2.68 12.18
N PRO A 177 7.83 -2.84 13.08
CA PRO A 177 6.41 -2.67 12.74
C PRO A 177 6.02 -1.23 12.38
N ASN A 178 6.84 -0.24 12.69
CA ASN A 178 6.59 1.17 12.40
C ASN A 178 7.32 1.66 11.13
N VAL A 179 7.85 0.78 10.27
CA VAL A 179 8.65 1.14 9.08
C VAL A 179 8.07 2.29 8.25
N PHE A 180 6.76 2.32 8.00
CA PHE A 180 6.11 3.36 7.19
C PHE A 180 5.73 4.64 7.97
N ILE A 181 5.78 4.60 9.31
CA ILE A 181 5.50 5.74 10.20
C ILE A 181 6.79 6.49 10.52
N ASP A 182 7.87 5.74 10.79
CA ASP A 182 9.15 6.29 11.23
C ASP A 182 9.95 6.92 10.07
N THR A 183 9.54 6.65 8.82
CA THR A 183 10.21 7.12 7.61
C THR A 183 9.22 7.73 6.62
N GLU A 184 9.66 8.74 5.86
CA GLU A 184 8.91 9.27 4.72
C GLU A 184 9.35 8.55 3.43
N PRO A 185 8.47 8.45 2.42
CA PRO A 185 8.82 7.80 1.16
C PRO A 185 9.89 8.60 0.44
N VAL A 186 10.92 7.91 -0.05
CA VAL A 186 11.97 8.50 -0.88
C VAL A 186 11.53 8.64 -2.34
N LYS A 187 10.49 7.92 -2.74
CA LYS A 187 9.89 7.93 -4.08
C LYS A 187 8.38 8.05 -3.96
N GLU A 188 7.81 9.04 -4.64
CA GLU A 188 6.36 9.25 -4.62
C GLU A 188 5.82 9.35 -6.05
N TYR A 189 4.74 8.63 -6.32
CA TYR A 189 3.99 8.72 -7.56
C TYR A 189 2.55 9.14 -7.25
N LYS A 190 2.04 10.10 -8.03
CA LYS A 190 0.69 10.64 -7.87
C LYS A 190 -0.06 10.57 -9.17
N GLN A 191 -1.26 10.03 -9.10
CA GLN A 191 -2.24 10.17 -10.15
C GLN A 191 -3.54 10.61 -9.51
N ILE A 192 -3.69 11.92 -9.34
CA ILE A 192 -4.81 12.57 -8.68
C ILE A 192 -5.63 13.31 -9.73
N ALA A 193 -6.93 13.05 -9.75
CA ALA A 193 -7.87 13.73 -10.61
C ALA A 193 -8.79 14.65 -9.80
N ILE A 194 -9.33 15.66 -10.48
CA ILE A 194 -10.46 16.43 -9.95
C ILE A 194 -11.70 15.55 -10.04
N LEU A 195 -12.33 15.29 -8.90
CA LEU A 195 -13.55 14.47 -8.82
C LEU A 195 -14.77 15.40 -8.69
N PHE A 196 -15.67 15.35 -9.67
CA PHE A 196 -16.89 16.15 -9.73
C PHE A 196 -18.07 15.53 -8.99
#